data_AF-A0A7W6H7P8-F1
#
_entry.id   AF-A0A7W6H7P8-F1
#
_cell.length_a   1.000
_cell.length_b   1.000
_cell.length_c   1.000
_cell.angle_alpha   90.00
_cell.angle_beta   90.00
_cell.angle_gamma   90.00
#
_symmetry.space_group_name_H-M   'P 1'
#
loop_
_entity.id
_entity.type
_entity.pdbx_description
1 polymer ?
#
loop_
_entity_poly.entity_id
_entity_poly.type
_entity_poly.pdbx_seq_one_letter_code
_entity_poly.pdbx_strand_id
1 'polypeptide(L)'
;MSENANQGRRSLDMDLGAFDRPDVSPAKAPSSSDEQRRRVNQVSQFPSREPDAKGDQINLKLSSEEKARFKRMAKKERYNHGEFLTVLMDAYEKSQS
;
A
#
# COMPACT_ATOMS: atom_id res chain seq x y z
N MET A 1 -8.51 18.54 -65.02
CA MET A 1 -9.29 17.39 -64.51
C MET A 1 -8.34 16.52 -63.70
N SER A 2 -8.84 16.05 -62.55
CA SER A 2 -8.27 14.99 -61.69
C SER A 2 -7.07 15.36 -60.81
N GLU A 3 -7.00 15.05 -59.51
CA GLU A 3 -7.99 14.63 -58.51
C GLU A 3 -7.25 14.67 -57.16
N ASN A 4 -7.89 15.18 -56.11
CA ASN A 4 -7.35 15.28 -54.75
C ASN A 4 -7.22 13.87 -54.12
N ALA A 5 -6.00 13.45 -53.76
CA ALA A 5 -5.78 12.27 -52.94
C ALA A 5 -5.85 12.63 -51.44
N ASN A 6 -7.08 12.77 -50.94
CA ASN A 6 -7.41 12.70 -49.52
C ASN A 6 -7.52 11.22 -49.12
N GLN A 7 -6.51 10.68 -48.43
CA GLN A 7 -6.63 9.46 -47.61
C GLN A 7 -5.66 9.66 -46.44
N GLY A 8 -6.09 10.11 -45.27
CA GLY A 8 -7.03 9.42 -44.40
C GLY A 8 -6.24 9.02 -43.16
N ARG A 9 -6.21 9.90 -42.14
CA ARG A 9 -5.65 9.57 -40.82
C ARG A 9 -6.43 8.36 -40.31
N ARG A 10 -5.83 7.17 -40.37
CA ARG A 10 -6.40 5.97 -39.76
C ARG A 10 -6.53 6.25 -38.25
N SER A 11 -7.76 6.32 -37.77
CA SER A 11 -8.06 6.26 -36.35
C SER A 11 -7.49 4.95 -35.82
N LEU A 12 -6.57 5.05 -34.86
CA LEU A 12 -6.28 3.95 -33.97
C LEU A 12 -7.47 3.85 -33.01
N ASP A 13 -8.46 3.05 -33.39
CA ASP A 13 -9.48 2.54 -32.46
C ASP A 13 -8.74 1.66 -31.45
N MET A 14 -8.37 2.27 -30.32
CA MET A 14 -7.98 1.55 -29.12
C MET A 14 -9.25 0.89 -28.58
N ASP A 15 -9.43 -0.40 -28.89
CA ASP A 15 -10.45 -1.24 -28.29
C ASP A 15 -10.21 -1.35 -26.78
N LEU A 16 -10.87 -0.48 -26.03
CA LEU A 16 -10.83 -0.40 -24.57
C LEU A 16 -11.84 -1.38 -23.92
N GLY A 17 -12.24 -2.44 -24.62
CA GLY A 17 -13.20 -3.44 -24.16
C GLY A 17 -12.62 -4.60 -23.34
N ALA A 18 -11.30 -4.73 -23.25
CA ALA A 18 -10.63 -5.87 -22.61
C ALA A 18 -10.29 -5.64 -21.12
N PHE A 19 -11.18 -5.00 -20.36
CA PHE A 19 -11.15 -5.11 -18.88
C PHE A 19 -11.80 -6.43 -18.48
N ASP A 20 -11.03 -7.50 -18.64
CA ASP A 20 -11.36 -8.81 -18.10
C ASP A 20 -11.62 -8.66 -16.59
N ARG A 21 -12.82 -9.05 -16.17
CA ARG A 21 -13.25 -8.94 -14.77
C ARG A 21 -12.30 -9.82 -13.95
N PRO A 22 -11.73 -9.36 -12.81
CA PRO A 22 -11.10 -10.30 -11.91
C PRO A 22 -12.20 -11.24 -11.40
N ASP A 23 -12.18 -12.49 -11.85
CA ASP A 23 -12.99 -13.58 -11.32
C ASP A 23 -12.63 -13.72 -9.82
N VAL A 24 -13.47 -13.15 -8.96
CA VAL A 24 -13.28 -13.20 -7.51
C VAL A 24 -13.69 -14.59 -7.05
N SER A 25 -12.78 -15.55 -7.21
CA SER A 25 -12.94 -16.89 -6.66
C SER A 25 -13.09 -16.81 -5.13
N PRO A 26 -14.05 -17.51 -4.51
CA PRO A 26 -14.21 -17.48 -3.05
C PRO A 26 -12.96 -18.05 -2.37
N ALA A 27 -12.44 -17.32 -1.38
CA ALA A 27 -11.28 -17.74 -0.59
C ALA A 27 -11.57 -19.10 0.07
N LYS A 28 -10.84 -20.14 -0.33
CA LYS A 28 -10.91 -21.45 0.32
C LYS A 28 -10.50 -21.29 1.78
N ALA A 29 -11.32 -21.82 2.68
CA ALA A 29 -10.99 -21.93 4.10
C ALA A 29 -9.63 -22.65 4.26
N PRO A 30 -8.78 -22.22 5.19
CA PRO A 30 -7.47 -22.83 5.40
C PRO A 30 -7.66 -24.30 5.72
N SER A 31 -6.98 -25.14 4.95
CA SER A 31 -6.98 -26.57 5.17
C SER A 31 -6.14 -26.89 6.40
N SER A 32 -6.37 -28.03 7.05
CA SER A 32 -5.51 -28.54 8.14
C SER A 32 -4.03 -28.63 7.73
N SER A 33 -3.75 -28.71 6.42
CA SER A 33 -2.39 -28.68 5.87
C SER A 33 -1.69 -27.31 5.99
N ASP A 34 -2.43 -26.20 6.05
CA ASP A 34 -1.87 -24.85 6.19
C ASP A 34 -1.34 -24.60 7.61
N GLU A 35 -2.01 -25.17 8.61
CA GLU A 35 -1.59 -25.11 10.00
C GLU A 35 -0.37 -25.99 10.27
N GLN A 36 -0.31 -27.14 9.60
CA GLN A 36 0.84 -28.04 9.62
C GLN A 36 2.06 -27.41 8.91
N ARG A 37 1.85 -26.73 7.77
CA ARG A 37 2.89 -25.95 7.07
C ARG A 37 3.40 -24.78 7.91
N ARG A 38 2.53 -24.08 8.66
CA ARG A 38 2.94 -23.03 9.61
C ARG A 38 3.82 -23.59 10.73
N ARG A 39 3.47 -24.74 11.30
CA ARG A 39 4.28 -25.42 12.32
C ARG A 39 5.63 -25.87 11.78
N VAL A 40 5.67 -26.47 10.58
CA VAL A 40 6.95 -26.87 9.94
C VAL A 40 7.82 -25.65 9.62
N ASN A 41 7.24 -24.56 9.13
CA ASN A 41 7.97 -23.30 8.92
C ASN A 41 8.48 -22.70 10.22
N GLN A 42 7.73 -22.81 11.33
CA GLN A 42 8.15 -22.32 12.65
C GLN A 42 9.36 -23.08 13.20
N VAL A 43 9.40 -24.40 13.03
CA VAL A 43 10.50 -25.26 13.50
C VAL A 43 11.70 -25.23 12.55
N SER A 44 11.48 -24.95 11.26
CA SER A 44 12.53 -24.82 10.24
C SER A 44 13.06 -23.39 10.08
N GLN A 45 12.64 -22.44 10.94
CA GLN A 45 13.30 -21.14 10.98
C GLN A 45 14.69 -21.34 11.58
N PHE A 46 15.67 -21.48 10.69
CA PHE A 46 17.08 -21.33 11.01
C PHE A 46 17.24 -20.07 11.89
N PRO A 47 18.08 -20.11 12.95
CA PRO A 47 18.21 -19.02 13.93
C PRO A 47 18.77 -17.70 13.37
N SER A 48 18.91 -17.59 12.04
CA SER A 48 19.35 -16.37 11.33
C SER A 48 18.24 -15.36 11.04
N ARG A 49 16.98 -15.62 11.39
CA ARG A 49 15.95 -14.57 11.37
C ARG A 49 15.87 -13.93 12.76
N GLU A 50 16.71 -12.92 12.99
CA GLU A 50 16.44 -11.96 14.06
C GLU A 50 15.00 -11.46 13.92
N PRO A 51 14.26 -11.28 15.04
CA PRO A 51 12.94 -10.66 14.99
C PRO A 51 13.08 -9.33 14.25
N ASP A 52 12.24 -9.12 13.23
CA ASP A 52 12.29 -7.96 12.33
C ASP A 52 12.62 -6.70 13.14
N ALA A 53 13.87 -6.21 13.05
CA ALA A 53 14.34 -4.99 13.71
C ALA A 53 13.68 -3.72 13.13
N LYS A 54 12.53 -3.87 12.47
CA LYS A 54 11.81 -2.88 11.68
C LYS A 54 10.74 -2.12 12.48
N GLY A 55 10.71 -2.30 13.80
CA GLY A 55 9.95 -1.48 14.72
C GLY A 55 8.53 -1.99 15.00
N ASP A 56 7.99 -1.52 16.13
CA ASP A 56 6.64 -1.83 16.57
C ASP A 56 5.60 -1.00 15.83
N GLN A 57 4.46 -1.62 15.50
CA GLN A 57 3.35 -0.96 14.83
C GLN A 57 2.28 -0.52 15.84
N ILE A 58 1.82 0.72 15.72
CA ILE A 58 0.70 1.25 16.51
C ILE A 58 -0.49 1.50 15.57
N ASN A 59 -1.66 0.97 15.95
CA ASN A 59 -2.91 1.21 15.25
C ASN A 59 -3.65 2.40 15.87
N LEU A 60 -3.72 3.52 15.14
CA LEU A 60 -4.42 4.73 15.58
C LEU A 60 -5.81 4.82 14.95
N LYS A 61 -6.83 5.06 15.77
CA LYS A 61 -8.18 5.41 15.31
C LYS A 61 -8.25 6.94 15.19
N LEU A 62 -8.44 7.43 13.97
CA LEU A 62 -8.53 8.84 13.63
C LEU A 62 -9.76 9.07 12.76
N SER A 63 -10.36 10.26 12.83
CA SER A 63 -11.32 10.67 11.82
C SER A 63 -10.64 10.79 10.44
N SER A 64 -11.45 10.73 9.37
CA SER A 64 -10.94 10.87 8.00
C SER A 64 -10.22 12.19 7.79
N GLU A 65 -10.69 13.27 8.42
CA GLU A 65 -10.12 14.60 8.31
C GLU A 65 -8.76 14.71 9.00
N GLU A 66 -8.64 14.19 10.22
CA GLU A 66 -7.38 14.17 10.97
C GLU A 66 -6.32 13.36 10.24
N LYS A 67 -6.70 12.19 9.72
CA LYS A 67 -5.80 11.34 8.92
C LYS A 67 -5.31 12.05 7.67
N ALA A 68 -6.20 12.74 6.95
CA ALA A 68 -5.83 13.50 5.75
C ALA A 68 -4.90 14.67 6.11
N ARG A 69 -5.20 15.40 7.19
CA ARG A 69 -4.37 16.50 7.69
C ARG A 69 -2.98 16.02 8.07
N PHE A 70 -2.88 14.95 8.86
CA PHE A 70 -1.60 14.35 9.27
C PHE A 70 -0.74 13.96 8.07
N LYS A 71 -1.32 13.21 7.11
CA LYS A 71 -0.60 12.79 5.89
C LYS A 71 -0.13 13.98 5.05
N ARG A 72 -0.96 15.02 4.91
CA ARG A 72 -0.61 16.23 4.16
C ARG A 72 0.55 16.97 4.82
N MET A 73 0.56 17.06 6.15
CA MET A 73 1.65 17.70 6.89
C MET A 73 2.96 16.90 6.77
N ALA A 74 2.92 15.59 7.02
CA ALA A 74 4.10 14.72 6.85
C ALA A 74 4.68 14.83 5.43
N LYS A 75 3.82 14.79 4.40
CA LYS A 75 4.24 14.90 3.00
C LYS A 75 4.85 16.26 2.67
N LYS A 76 4.30 17.36 3.21
CA LYS A 76 4.79 18.72 2.96
C LYS A 76 6.25 18.86 3.42
N GLU A 77 6.55 18.34 4.59
CA GLU A 77 7.87 18.39 5.22
C GLU A 77 8.78 17.20 4.82
N ARG A 78 8.28 16.30 3.96
CA ARG A 78 8.97 15.09 3.46
C ARG A 78 9.41 14.11 4.55
N TYR A 79 8.68 14.03 5.66
CA TYR A 79 8.93 13.05 6.71
C TYR A 79 8.21 11.72 6.46
N ASN A 80 8.81 10.63 6.94
CA ASN A 80 8.06 9.39 7.14
C ASN A 80 7.03 9.58 8.26
N HIS A 81 5.94 8.81 8.26
CA HIS A 81 4.88 8.98 9.27
C HIS A 81 5.39 8.78 10.71
N GLY A 82 6.31 7.83 10.94
CA GLY A 82 6.92 7.61 12.25
C GLY A 82 7.76 8.80 12.71
N GLU A 83 8.66 9.30 11.85
CA GLU A 83 9.49 10.48 12.13
C GLU A 83 8.64 11.72 12.38
N PHE A 84 7.58 11.91 11.58
CA PHE A 84 6.66 13.03 11.78
C PHE A 84 5.92 12.92 13.11
N LEU A 85 5.55 11.70 13.53
CA LEU A 85 4.97 11.47 14.85
C LEU A 85 5.95 11.83 15.97
N THR A 86 7.24 11.46 15.84
CA THR A 86 8.29 11.84 16.80
C THR A 86 8.40 13.36 16.94
N VAL A 87 8.43 14.10 15.82
CA VAL A 87 8.47 15.58 15.84
C VAL A 87 7.27 16.16 16.58
N LEU A 88 6.08 15.59 16.37
CA LEU A 88 4.87 16.02 17.08
C LEU A 88 4.96 15.74 18.58
N MET A 89 5.52 14.59 18.97
CA MET A 89 5.76 14.25 20.39
C MET A 89 6.74 15.22 21.04
N ASP A 90 7.89 15.48 20.41
CA ASP A 90 8.89 16.43 20.91
C ASP A 90 8.32 17.83 21.09
N ALA A 91 7.50 18.29 20.13
CA ALA A 91 6.84 19.59 20.21
C ALA A 91 5.82 19.65 21.34
N TYR A 92 5.07 18.57 21.56
CA TYR A 92 4.12 18.47 22.67
C TYR A 92 4.85 18.49 24.02
N GLU A 93 5.89 17.69 24.21
CA GLU A 93 6.68 17.65 25.46
C GLU A 93 7.30 19.01 25.80
N LYS A 94 7.85 19.70 24.79
CA LYS A 94 8.39 21.06 24.96
C LYS A 94 7.33 22.08 25.38
N SER A 95 6.07 21.90 24.98
CA SER A 95 4.97 22.79 25.39
C SER A 95 4.50 22.57 26.84
N GLN A 96 4.84 21.43 27.44
CA GLN A 96 4.49 21.08 28.82
C GLN A 96 5.59 21.46 29.83
N SER A 97 6.76 21.90 29.34
CA SER A 97 7.88 22.39 30.15
C SER A 97 7.81 23.90 30.33
#